data_AF-A0A1G5PQ47-F1
#
_entry.id   AF-A0A1G5PQ47-F1
#
_cell.length_a   1.000
_cell.length_b   1.000
_cell.length_c   1.000
_cell.angle_alpha   90.00
_cell.angle_beta   90.00
_cell.angle_gamma   90.00
#
_symmetry.space_group_name_H-M   'P 1'
#
loop_
_entity.id
_entity.type
_entity.pdbx_description
1 polymer ?
#
loop_
_entity_poly.entity_id
_entity_poly.type
_entity_poly.pdbx_seq_one_letter_code
_entity_poly.pdbx_strand_id
1 'polypeptide(L)'
;MKLLFLSDLHYDFWVDADRDPFEGIEDQIGGLDHLLIAGDLTNKPKVRWKYAFERLSKLLPLERVSVFPGNHDFYDFRLDREDRLEQIASAFGVGYVQKK
;
A
#
# COMPACT_ATOMS: atom_id res chain seq x y z
N MET A 1 -8.37 14.97 13.10
CA MET A 1 -7.61 14.70 11.87
C MET A 1 -6.33 13.96 12.24
N LYS A 2 -6.29 12.65 12.01
CA LYS A 2 -5.15 11.75 12.21
C LYS A 2 -4.70 11.24 10.84
N LEU A 3 -3.50 11.62 10.44
CA LEU A 3 -2.90 11.22 9.17
C LEU A 3 -1.66 10.40 9.47
N LEU A 4 -1.46 9.30 8.73
CA LEU A 4 -0.24 8.52 8.76
C LEU A 4 0.40 8.52 7.37
N PHE A 5 1.70 8.76 7.33
CA PHE A 5 2.54 8.63 6.15
C PHE A 5 3.48 7.44 6.40
N LEU A 6 3.45 6.47 5.50
CA LEU A 6 4.22 5.23 5.63
C LEU A 6 4.96 5.00 4.32
N SER A 7 6.24 4.68 4.36
CA SER A 7 7.08 4.40 3.19
C SER A 7 7.82 3.09 3.42
N ASP A 8 8.23 2.43 2.33
CA ASP A 8 9.14 1.28 2.37
C ASP A 8 8.63 0.14 3.26
N LEU A 9 7.30 -0.07 3.27
CA LEU A 9 6.69 -1.08 4.13
C LEU A 9 7.21 -2.48 3.81
N HIS A 10 7.38 -2.76 2.51
CA HIS A 10 7.73 -4.09 2.01
C HIS A 10 6.90 -5.18 2.67
N TYR A 11 5.57 -5.06 2.59
CA TYR A 11 4.64 -5.96 3.26
C TYR A 11 4.92 -7.45 2.92
N ASP A 12 5.44 -7.72 1.73
CA ASP A 12 5.86 -9.05 1.32
C ASP A 12 6.98 -9.64 2.19
N PHE A 13 7.91 -8.84 2.69
CA PHE A 13 8.96 -9.32 3.59
C PHE A 13 8.43 -9.66 4.99
N TRP A 14 7.41 -8.93 5.45
CA TRP A 14 6.73 -9.27 6.71
C TRP A 14 6.01 -10.61 6.60
N VAL A 15 5.28 -10.82 5.50
CA VAL A 15 4.61 -12.10 5.22
C VAL A 15 5.62 -13.24 5.08
N ASP A 16 6.72 -13.03 4.34
CA ASP A 16 7.78 -14.05 4.20
C ASP A 16 8.43 -14.41 5.54
N ALA A 17 8.39 -13.50 6.52
CA ALA A 17 8.87 -13.73 7.88
C ALA A 17 7.80 -14.24 8.86
N ASP A 18 6.57 -14.52 8.38
CA ASP A 18 5.40 -14.88 9.20
C ASP A 18 5.08 -13.85 10.30
N ARG A 19 5.15 -12.56 9.92
CA ARG A 19 4.89 -11.42 10.81
C ARG A 19 3.90 -10.45 10.20
N ASP A 20 3.21 -9.72 11.06
CA ASP A 20 2.32 -8.63 10.67
C ASP A 20 2.90 -7.28 11.12
N PRO A 21 3.16 -6.32 10.20
CA PRO A 21 3.69 -5.01 10.58
C PRO A 21 2.71 -4.19 11.42
N PHE A 22 1.43 -4.56 11.47
CA PHE A 22 0.39 -3.85 12.20
C PHE A 22 -0.02 -4.52 13.51
N GLU A 23 0.64 -5.62 13.89
CA GLU A 23 0.35 -6.35 15.14
C GLU A 23 0.51 -5.43 16.36
N GLY A 24 -0.55 -5.35 17.18
CA GLY A 24 -0.57 -4.57 18.41
C GLY A 24 -0.80 -3.06 18.24
N ILE A 25 -1.04 -2.61 17.00
CA ILE A 25 -1.37 -1.21 16.68
C ILE A 25 -2.65 -1.05 15.85
N GLU A 26 -3.49 -2.09 15.80
CA GLU A 26 -4.67 -2.15 14.94
C GLU A 26 -5.66 -1.02 15.21
N ASP A 27 -5.93 -0.71 16.48
CA ASP A 27 -6.83 0.38 16.88
C ASP A 27 -6.30 1.76 16.44
N GLN A 28 -4.98 1.93 16.47
CA GLN A 28 -4.30 3.15 16.04
C GLN A 28 -4.44 3.33 14.53
N ILE A 29 -4.30 2.25 13.75
CA ILE A 29 -4.50 2.26 12.30
C ILE A 29 -5.98 2.47 11.95
N GLY A 30 -6.91 1.80 12.63
CA GLY A 30 -8.34 1.94 12.39
C GLY A 30 -8.89 3.33 12.76
N GLY A 31 -8.22 4.03 13.68
CA GLY A 31 -8.53 5.41 14.05
C GLY A 31 -8.03 6.48 13.09
N LEU A 32 -7.38 6.14 11.97
CA LEU A 32 -6.87 7.09 11.00
C LEU A 32 -8.00 7.71 10.15
N ASP A 33 -7.86 9.01 9.89
CA ASP A 33 -8.67 9.72 8.91
C ASP A 33 -8.12 9.50 7.49
N HIS A 34 -6.79 9.33 7.35
CA HIS A 34 -6.14 8.97 6.09
C HIS A 34 -4.80 8.25 6.32
N LEU A 35 -4.47 7.32 5.43
CA LEU A 35 -3.16 6.66 5.32
C LEU A 35 -2.59 6.93 3.93
N LEU A 36 -1.42 7.58 3.86
CA LEU A 36 -0.65 7.72 2.62
C LEU A 36 0.52 6.73 2.63
N ILE A 37 0.56 5.88 1.62
CA ILE A 37 1.66 4.95 1.35
C ILE A 37 2.58 5.60 0.30
N ALA A 38 3.76 6.00 0.74
CA ALA A 38 4.73 6.79 0.02
C ALA A 38 5.76 5.95 -0.76
N GLY A 39 5.29 4.86 -1.37
CA GLY A 39 6.12 3.96 -2.17
C GLY A 39 6.56 2.69 -1.43
N ASP A 40 7.03 1.74 -2.24
CA ASP A 40 7.65 0.48 -1.82
C ASP A 40 6.79 -0.32 -0.84
N LEU A 41 5.49 -0.35 -1.16
CA LEU A 41 4.51 -1.13 -0.42
C LEU A 41 4.83 -2.63 -0.47
N THR A 42 5.26 -3.13 -1.63
CA THR A 42 5.75 -4.49 -1.82
C THR A 42 6.75 -4.54 -2.97
N ASN A 43 7.56 -5.60 -3.08
CA ASN A 43 8.11 -5.96 -4.39
C ASN A 43 7.01 -6.47 -5.34
N LYS A 44 7.19 -6.30 -6.66
CA LYS A 44 6.34 -6.89 -7.70
C LYS A 44 4.84 -6.56 -7.51
N PRO A 45 4.44 -5.29 -7.59
CA PRO A 45 3.11 -4.82 -7.18
C PRO A 45 1.96 -5.47 -7.95
N LYS A 46 2.17 -5.81 -9.22
CA LYS A 46 1.19 -6.57 -10.05
C LYS A 46 0.70 -7.86 -9.40
N VAL A 47 1.53 -8.46 -8.57
CA VAL A 47 1.25 -9.71 -7.88
C VAL A 47 0.94 -9.47 -6.41
N ARG A 48 1.67 -8.56 -5.74
CA ARG A 48 1.72 -8.51 -4.28
C ARG A 48 0.93 -7.37 -3.63
N TRP A 49 0.68 -6.24 -4.31
CA TRP A 49 -0.08 -5.13 -3.72
C TRP A 49 -1.46 -5.55 -3.21
N LYS A 50 -2.14 -6.46 -3.93
CA LYS A 50 -3.44 -6.98 -3.52
C LYS A 50 -3.43 -7.55 -2.09
N TYR A 51 -2.38 -8.23 -1.67
CA TYR A 51 -2.29 -8.82 -0.33
C TYR A 51 -2.10 -7.76 0.75
N ALA A 52 -1.33 -6.71 0.44
CA ALA A 52 -1.19 -5.56 1.33
C ALA A 52 -2.52 -4.81 1.47
N PHE A 53 -3.24 -4.57 0.37
CA PHE A 53 -4.57 -3.95 0.40
C PHE A 53 -5.62 -4.81 1.12
N GLU A 54 -5.60 -6.14 0.93
CA GLU A 54 -6.44 -7.08 1.68
C GLU A 54 -6.14 -7.08 3.19
N ARG A 55 -4.88 -6.83 3.58
CA ARG A 55 -4.54 -6.67 5.00
C ARG A 55 -5.02 -5.34 5.55
N LEU A 56 -4.84 -4.26 4.80
CA LEU A 56 -5.26 -2.91 5.18
C LEU A 56 -6.78 -2.81 5.26
N SER A 57 -7.54 -3.46 4.39
CA SER A 57 -9.01 -3.44 4.43
C SER A 57 -9.61 -4.03 5.71
N LYS A 58 -8.83 -4.83 6.45
CA LYS A 58 -9.19 -5.37 7.76
C LYS A 58 -8.90 -4.38 8.91
N LEU A 59 -8.13 -3.32 8.65
CA LEU A 59 -7.75 -2.30 9.65
C LEU A 59 -8.53 -1.01 9.47
N LEU A 60 -8.69 -0.55 8.22
CA LEU A 60 -9.38 0.70 7.90
C LEU A 60 -10.04 0.64 6.51
N PRO A 61 -11.07 1.48 6.25
CA PRO A 61 -11.70 1.57 4.94
C PRO A 61 -10.70 2.00 3.86
N LEU A 62 -10.63 1.27 2.74
CA LEU A 62 -9.61 1.49 1.69
C LEU A 62 -9.76 2.83 0.96
N GLU A 63 -10.96 3.44 0.98
CA GLU A 63 -11.16 4.81 0.46
C GLU A 63 -10.38 5.87 1.26
N ARG A 64 -9.87 5.53 2.44
CA ARG A 64 -8.98 6.38 3.25
C ARG A 64 -7.49 6.10 3.00
N VAL A 65 -7.17 5.20 2.07
CA VAL A 65 -5.79 4.86 1.72
C VAL A 65 -5.46 5.49 0.38
N SER A 66 -4.32 6.18 0.32
CA SER A 66 -3.71 6.61 -0.93
C SER A 66 -2.32 5.99 -1.09
N VAL A 67 -1.88 5.79 -2.32
CA VAL A 67 -0.56 5.25 -2.66
C VAL A 67 0.05 6.00 -3.85
N PHE A 68 1.36 6.16 -3.83
CA PHE A 68 2.18 6.45 -5.02
C PHE A 68 3.39 5.50 -5.03
N PRO A 69 4.02 5.25 -6.19
CA PRO A 69 5.02 4.20 -6.30
C PRO A 69 6.38 4.64 -5.77
N GLY A 70 7.11 3.69 -5.18
CA GLY A 70 8.55 3.76 -4.98
C GLY A 70 9.30 2.98 -6.08
N ASN A 71 10.61 2.80 -5.95
CA ASN A 71 11.39 2.10 -6.98
C ASN A 71 11.12 0.58 -7.03
N HIS A 72 10.81 -0.06 -5.91
CA HIS A 72 10.47 -1.49 -5.85
C HIS A 72 9.10 -1.81 -6.44
N ASP A 73 8.25 -0.81 -6.59
CA ASP A 73 7.00 -0.94 -7.35
C ASP A 73 7.24 -1.05 -8.87
N PHE A 74 8.47 -0.84 -9.33
CA PHE A 74 8.90 -1.14 -10.70
C PHE A 74 9.83 -2.35 -10.81
N TYR A 75 10.17 -2.99 -9.69
CA TYR A 75 11.03 -4.17 -9.66
C TYR A 75 10.33 -5.38 -10.31
N ASP A 76 11.01 -6.02 -11.26
CA ASP A 76 10.45 -7.06 -12.15
C ASP A 76 9.19 -6.57 -12.91
N PHE A 77 9.17 -5.27 -13.20
CA PHE A 77 8.10 -4.58 -13.92
C PHE A 77 8.67 -3.58 -14.95
N ARG A 78 8.01 -2.45 -15.16
CA ARG A 78 8.36 -1.44 -16.18
C ARG A 78 8.13 -0.03 -15.63
N LEU A 79 9.17 0.81 -15.67
CA LEU A 79 9.14 2.19 -15.18
C LEU A 79 8.05 3.05 -15.85
N ASP A 80 7.72 2.77 -17.11
CA ASP A 80 6.74 3.53 -17.92
C ASP A 80 5.29 3.05 -17.74
N ARG A 81 5.00 2.26 -16.70
CA ARG A 81 3.70 1.60 -16.53
C ARG A 81 2.98 1.97 -15.23
N GLU A 82 3.08 3.23 -14.84
CA GLU A 82 2.29 3.83 -13.77
C GLU A 82 0.77 3.71 -14.00
N ASP A 83 0.34 3.74 -15.27
CA ASP A 83 -1.06 3.48 -15.67
C ASP A 83 -1.59 2.18 -15.07
N ARG A 84 -0.73 1.16 -14.99
CA ARG A 84 -1.13 -0.14 -14.46
C ARG A 84 -1.14 -0.15 -12.93
N LEU A 85 -0.26 0.60 -12.28
CA LEU A 85 -0.27 0.77 -10.82
C LEU A 85 -1.54 1.51 -10.40
N GLU A 86 -1.90 2.58 -11.11
CA GLU A 86 -3.16 3.32 -10.94
C GLU A 86 -4.37 2.39 -11.06
N GLN A 87 -4.41 1.54 -12.10
CA GLN A 87 -5.48 0.54 -12.28
C GLN A 87 -5.56 -0.47 -11.14
N ILE A 88 -4.42 -0.93 -10.60
CA ILE A 88 -4.40 -1.89 -9.49
C ILE A 88 -4.94 -1.22 -8.23
N ALA A 89 -4.44 -0.04 -7.85
CA ALA A 89 -4.91 0.68 -6.68
C ALA A 89 -6.42 0.96 -6.76
N SER A 90 -6.87 1.47 -7.92
CA SER A 90 -8.28 1.81 -8.16
C SER A 90 -9.21 0.59 -8.06
N ALA A 91 -8.75 -0.60 -8.48
CA ALA A 91 -9.52 -1.83 -8.39
C ALA A 91 -9.83 -2.26 -6.94
N PHE A 92 -9.07 -1.74 -5.96
CA PHE A 92 -9.26 -1.97 -4.53
C PHE A 92 -9.92 -0.76 -3.83
N GLY A 93 -10.27 0.31 -4.56
CA GLY A 93 -10.77 1.55 -3.98
C GLY A 93 -9.71 2.41 -3.30
N VAL A 94 -8.42 2.10 -3.51
CA VAL A 94 -7.28 2.87 -2.99
C VAL A 94 -6.96 4.02 -3.97
N GLY A 95 -6.77 5.23 -3.44
CA GLY A 95 -6.41 6.40 -4.24
C GLY A 95 -4.98 6.30 -4.79
N TYR A 96 -4.79 6.49 -6.09
CA TYR A 96 -3.44 6.63 -6.68
C TYR A 96 -3.11 8.12 -6.85
N VAL A 97 -2.06 8.61 -6.20
CA VAL A 97 -1.82 10.06 -6.04
C VAL A 97 -0.50 10.57 -6.62
N GLN A 98 0.12 9.79 -7.52
CA GLN A 98 1.36 10.22 -8.17
C GLN A 98 1.10 11.37 -9.16
N LYS A 99 1.95 12.40 -9.10
CA LYS A 99 1.85 13.54 -10.00
C LYS A 99 2.31 13.14 -11.40
N LYS A 100 1.47 13.42 -12.41
CA LYS A 100 1.79 13.27 -13.83
C LYS A 100 2.57 14.48 -14.35
#